data_AF-C3ZXJ2-F1
#
_entry.id   AF-C3ZXJ2-F1
#
_cell.length_a   1.000
_cell.length_b   1.000
_cell.length_c   1.000
_cell.angle_alpha   90.00
_cell.angle_beta   90.00
_cell.angle_gamma   90.00
#
_symmetry.space_group_name_H-M   'P 1'
#
loop_
_entity.id
_entity.type
_entity.pdbx_description
1 polymer ?
#
loop_
_entity_poly.entity_id
_entity_poly.type
_entity_poly.pdbx_seq_one_letter_code
_entity_poly.pdbx_strand_id
1 'polypeptide(L)'
;SASGLQTTLYIEQDEYVPAVTPAAGVRVVIHQPGEWPFPADEGFDVGPGYSTSVGLRVTTIQRLGGKYGECTDGRDRDNLYPSRYSTKTCWYTCLQRLLVEKCGCGSRFIPLPKNTTAC
;
A
#
# COMPACT_ATOMS: atom_id res chain seq x y z
N SER A 1 0.02 -18.48 -22.20
CA SER A 1 -0.98 -18.88 -21.18
C SER A 1 -2.16 -17.94 -21.24
N ALA A 2 -3.36 -18.44 -21.55
CA ALA A 2 -4.55 -17.64 -21.89
C ALA A 2 -5.51 -17.44 -20.68
N SER A 3 -5.01 -17.43 -19.44
CA SER A 3 -5.85 -17.43 -18.23
C SER A 3 -5.31 -16.53 -17.11
N GLY A 4 -4.52 -15.50 -17.44
CA GLY A 4 -4.08 -14.48 -16.50
C GLY A 4 -4.93 -13.19 -16.62
N LEU A 5 -4.69 -12.23 -15.73
CA LEU A 5 -5.22 -10.88 -15.90
C LEU A 5 -4.57 -10.24 -17.13
N GLN A 6 -5.38 -9.85 -18.10
CA GLN A 6 -4.96 -9.06 -19.25
C GLN A 6 -5.69 -7.73 -19.21
N THR A 7 -4.93 -6.64 -19.32
CA THR A 7 -5.47 -5.28 -19.26
C THR A 7 -4.68 -4.41 -20.23
N THR A 8 -5.40 -3.55 -20.93
CA THR A 8 -4.84 -2.48 -21.75
C THR A 8 -5.14 -1.17 -21.04
N LEU A 9 -4.10 -0.44 -20.67
CA LEU A 9 -4.22 0.86 -20.00
C LEU A 9 -3.86 1.96 -21.00
N TYR A 10 -4.63 3.05 -20.96
CA TYR A 10 -4.37 4.24 -21.76
C TYR A 10 -3.77 5.32 -20.85
N ILE A 11 -2.64 5.91 -21.28
CA ILE A 11 -1.86 6.88 -20.50
C ILE A 11 -1.87 8.21 -21.24
N GLU A 12 -2.62 9.17 -20.69
CA GLU A 12 -2.78 10.54 -21.20
C GLU A 12 -1.55 11.37 -20.88
N GLN A 13 -0.47 11.16 -21.63
CA GLN A 13 0.84 11.79 -21.37
C GLN A 13 0.81 13.32 -21.50
N ASP A 14 -0.13 13.85 -22.27
CA ASP A 14 -0.35 15.28 -22.50
C ASP A 14 -0.98 16.00 -21.29
N GLU A 15 -1.67 15.28 -20.41
CA GLU A 15 -2.24 15.84 -19.17
C GLU A 15 -1.23 15.86 -18.00
N TYR A 16 0.00 15.39 -18.20
CA TYR A 16 1.01 15.35 -17.13
C TYR A 16 1.49 16.76 -16.76
N VAL A 17 1.68 17.00 -15.46
CA VAL A 17 2.23 18.25 -14.92
C VAL A 17 3.73 18.05 -14.65
N PRO A 18 4.64 18.59 -15.50
CA PRO A 18 6.07 18.24 -15.44
C PRO A 18 6.75 18.57 -14.10
N ALA A 19 6.24 19.56 -13.38
CA ALA A 19 6.76 19.96 -12.07
C ALA A 19 6.48 18.93 -10.94
N VAL A 20 5.52 18.01 -11.14
CA VAL A 20 5.06 17.07 -10.12
C VAL A 20 5.27 15.61 -10.55
N THR A 21 5.14 15.32 -11.85
CA THR A 21 5.23 13.95 -12.40
C THR A 21 6.36 13.83 -13.42
N PRO A 22 7.56 13.36 -13.02
CA PRO A 22 8.74 13.32 -13.92
C PRO A 22 8.74 12.16 -14.92
N ALA A 23 7.83 11.18 -14.78
CA ALA A 23 7.78 9.99 -15.62
C ALA A 23 6.33 9.58 -15.93
N ALA A 24 6.11 9.07 -17.14
CA ALA A 24 4.83 8.55 -17.59
C ALA A 24 4.76 7.02 -17.47
N GLY A 25 3.57 6.51 -17.16
CA GLY A 25 3.32 5.08 -16.97
C GLY A 25 2.34 4.82 -15.83
N VAL A 26 2.31 3.56 -15.39
CA VAL A 26 1.47 3.12 -14.28
C VAL A 26 2.29 2.48 -13.19
N ARG A 27 1.81 2.59 -11.96
CA ARG A 27 2.35 1.87 -10.82
C ARG A 27 1.43 0.72 -10.45
N VAL A 28 1.95 -0.50 -10.45
CA VAL A 28 1.20 -1.72 -10.18
C VAL A 28 1.61 -2.29 -8.82
N VAL A 29 0.62 -2.63 -8.00
CA VAL A 29 0.83 -3.32 -6.71
C VAL A 29 0.13 -4.67 -6.77
N ILE A 30 0.82 -5.72 -6.31
CA ILE A 30 0.26 -7.07 -6.19
C ILE A 30 0.15 -7.37 -4.71
N HIS A 31 -1.08 -7.49 -4.22
CA HIS A 31 -1.38 -7.68 -2.79
C HIS A 31 -2.50 -8.70 -2.60
N GLN A 32 -2.66 -9.22 -1.38
CA GLN A 32 -3.74 -10.15 -1.06
C GLN A 32 -5.08 -9.42 -0.96
N PRO A 33 -6.21 -10.10 -1.26
CA PRO A 33 -7.54 -9.54 -1.04
C PRO A 33 -7.76 -9.11 0.42
N GLY A 34 -8.25 -7.89 0.60
CA GLY A 34 -8.52 -7.30 1.92
C GLY A 34 -7.30 -6.73 2.63
N GLU A 35 -6.08 -6.84 2.08
CA GLU A 35 -4.92 -6.06 2.54
C GLU A 35 -4.91 -4.67 1.90
N TRP A 36 -4.37 -3.68 2.63
CA TRP A 36 -4.20 -2.34 2.10
C TRP A 36 -2.99 -2.28 1.16
N PRO A 37 -3.13 -1.78 -0.09
CA PRO A 37 -2.00 -1.62 -0.99
C PRO A 37 -1.13 -0.43 -0.57
N PHE A 38 0.19 -0.58 -0.68
CA PHE A 38 1.15 0.52 -0.47
C PHE A 38 1.91 0.84 -1.77
N PRO A 39 1.33 1.57 -2.73
CA PRO A 39 1.97 1.84 -4.03
C PRO A 39 3.35 2.47 -3.92
N ALA A 40 3.56 3.41 -3.00
CA ALA A 40 4.87 4.03 -2.83
C ALA A 40 5.97 3.05 -2.37
N ASP A 41 5.60 1.99 -1.66
CA ASP A 41 6.56 1.07 -1.04
C ASP A 41 6.68 -0.28 -1.77
N GLU A 42 5.60 -0.74 -2.41
CA GLU A 42 5.47 -2.10 -2.98
C GLU A 42 5.14 -2.08 -4.47
N GLY A 43 4.88 -0.90 -5.02
CA GLY A 43 4.56 -0.75 -6.42
C GLY A 43 5.79 -0.89 -7.30
N PHE A 44 5.60 -1.47 -8.48
CA PHE A 44 6.57 -1.40 -9.57
C PHE A 44 6.00 -0.62 -10.74
N ASP A 45 6.89 0.05 -11.47
CA ASP A 45 6.50 0.92 -12.57
C ASP A 45 6.46 0.13 -13.89
N VAL A 46 5.43 0.40 -14.69
CA VAL A 46 5.25 -0.13 -16.04
C VAL A 46 5.14 1.06 -17.00
N GLY A 47 6.09 1.13 -17.94
CA GLY A 47 6.12 2.19 -18.95
C GLY A 47 5.10 1.98 -20.08
N PRO A 48 4.68 3.07 -20.75
CA PRO A 48 3.81 3.00 -21.92
C PRO A 48 4.59 2.57 -23.19
N GLY A 49 3.85 2.23 -24.25
CA GLY A 49 4.42 1.99 -25.60
C GLY A 49 4.89 0.55 -25.87
N TYR A 50 4.88 -0.33 -24.87
CA TYR A 50 5.20 -1.75 -25.02
C TYR A 50 4.30 -2.61 -24.12
N SER A 51 4.17 -3.89 -24.49
CA SER A 51 3.47 -4.86 -23.65
C SER A 51 4.42 -5.38 -22.56
N THR A 52 3.98 -5.32 -21.30
CA THR A 52 4.72 -5.86 -20.16
C THR A 52 4.03 -7.11 -19.64
N SER A 53 4.79 -8.19 -19.47
CA SER A 53 4.30 -9.46 -18.92
C SER A 53 4.90 -9.71 -17.55
N VAL A 54 4.05 -9.91 -16.54
CA VAL A 54 4.46 -10.12 -15.14
C VAL A 54 4.11 -11.54 -14.72
N GLY A 55 5.12 -12.37 -14.45
CA GLY A 55 4.95 -13.72 -13.92
C GLY A 55 4.95 -13.71 -12.38
N LEU A 56 4.05 -14.48 -11.77
CA LEU A 56 3.90 -14.51 -10.31
C LEU A 56 4.27 -15.88 -9.74
N ARG A 57 4.97 -15.87 -8.60
CA ARG A 57 5.19 -17.04 -7.75
C ARG A 57 4.69 -16.72 -6.34
N VAL A 58 3.65 -17.42 -5.91
CA VAL A 58 3.05 -17.22 -4.58
C VAL A 58 3.84 -18.00 -3.54
N THR A 59 4.19 -17.33 -2.44
CA THR A 59 4.80 -17.95 -1.25
C THR A 59 3.99 -17.53 -0.04
N THR A 60 3.53 -18.50 0.76
CA THR A 60 2.77 -18.27 1.99
C THR A 60 3.56 -18.75 3.19
N ILE A 61 3.64 -17.91 4.23
CA ILE A 61 4.32 -18.26 5.48
C ILE A 61 3.32 -18.21 6.62
N GLN A 62 3.20 -19.31 7.35
CA GLN A 62 2.36 -19.40 8.55
C GLN A 62 3.25 -19.66 9.77
N ARG A 63 3.05 -18.90 10.84
CA ARG A 63 3.81 -19.01 12.08
C ARG A 63 2.86 -19.17 13.26
N LEU A 64 3.32 -19.88 14.29
CA LEU A 64 2.63 -19.97 15.58
C LEU A 64 2.92 -18.71 16.41
N GLY A 65 1.92 -18.25 17.15
CA GLY A 65 2.05 -17.18 18.14
C GLY A 65 2.16 -17.70 19.58
N GLY A 66 2.03 -16.79 20.55
CA GLY A 66 2.03 -17.09 21.98
C GLY A 66 3.39 -17.63 22.45
N LYS A 67 3.41 -18.79 23.12
CA LYS A 67 4.65 -19.37 23.66
C LYS A 67 5.72 -19.72 22.61
N TYR A 68 5.35 -19.73 21.33
CA TYR A 68 6.26 -20.02 20.22
C TYR A 68 6.79 -18.77 19.52
N GLY A 69 6.28 -17.57 19.87
CA GLY A 69 6.73 -16.29 19.34
C GLY A 69 5.69 -15.19 19.42
N GLU A 70 6.13 -13.95 19.23
CA GLU A 70 5.31 -12.73 19.34
C GLU A 70 4.47 -12.42 18.08
N CYS A 71 4.03 -13.45 17.35
CA CYS A 71 3.13 -13.26 16.21
C CYS A 71 1.70 -12.96 16.69
N THR A 72 1.08 -11.91 16.15
CA THR A 72 -0.34 -11.57 16.32
C THR A 72 -1.04 -11.52 14.96
N ASP A 73 -2.35 -11.78 14.96
CA ASP A 73 -3.22 -11.54 13.80
C ASP A 73 -3.82 -10.12 13.79
N GLY A 74 -3.46 -9.30 14.78
CA GLY A 74 -3.84 -7.90 14.88
C GLY A 74 -5.27 -7.65 15.33
N ARG A 75 -6.02 -8.66 15.77
CA ARG A 75 -7.40 -8.47 16.29
C ARG A 75 -7.46 -7.57 17.52
N ASP A 76 -6.39 -7.51 18.30
CA ASP A 76 -6.22 -6.69 19.49
C ASP A 76 -5.57 -5.32 19.20
N ARG A 77 -5.25 -5.03 17.93
CA ARG A 77 -4.53 -3.83 17.53
C ARG A 77 -5.46 -2.88 16.79
N ASP A 78 -5.38 -1.60 17.14
CA ASP A 78 -6.02 -0.59 16.32
C ASP A 78 -5.31 -0.48 14.98
N ASN A 79 -6.10 -0.29 13.93
CA ASN A 79 -5.63 -0.13 12.57
C ASN A 79 -6.42 1.00 11.92
N LEU A 80 -5.74 2.08 11.55
CA LEU A 80 -6.38 3.22 10.88
C LEU A 80 -6.78 2.89 9.43
N TYR A 81 -6.19 1.83 8.85
CA TYR A 81 -6.54 1.37 7.51
C TYR A 81 -7.77 0.45 7.57
N PRO A 82 -8.77 0.66 6.70
CA PRO A 82 -9.94 -0.22 6.59
C PRO A 82 -9.58 -1.52 5.86
N SER A 83 -8.66 -2.30 6.44
CA SER A 83 -8.08 -3.50 5.86
C SER A 83 -7.79 -4.55 6.93
N ARG A 84 -7.47 -5.77 6.50
CA ARG A 84 -6.82 -6.77 7.35
C ARG A 84 -5.51 -6.21 7.91
N TYR A 85 -5.15 -6.70 9.09
CA TYR A 85 -3.88 -6.36 9.72
C TYR A 85 -2.70 -6.81 8.88
N SER A 86 -1.72 -5.93 8.74
CA SER A 86 -0.38 -6.27 8.27
C SER A 86 0.66 -5.52 9.10
N THR A 87 1.91 -5.95 9.06
CA THR A 87 3.01 -5.24 9.71
C THR A 87 3.10 -3.78 9.24
N LYS A 88 2.82 -3.51 7.96
CA LYS A 88 2.85 -2.15 7.41
C LYS A 88 1.71 -1.29 7.92
N THR A 89 0.47 -1.79 7.94
CA THR A 89 -0.65 -0.98 8.44
C THR A 89 -0.47 -0.65 9.92
N CYS A 90 0.09 -1.57 10.71
CA CYS A 90 0.48 -1.33 12.10
C CYS A 90 1.55 -0.22 12.21
N TRP A 91 2.62 -0.32 11.42
CA TRP A 91 3.72 0.65 11.43
C TRP A 91 3.25 2.06 11.06
N TYR A 92 2.50 2.20 9.97
CA TYR A 92 1.95 3.49 9.55
C TYR A 92 0.89 4.03 10.51
N THR A 93 0.07 3.18 11.12
CA THR A 93 -0.86 3.58 12.18
C THR A 93 -0.11 4.15 13.39
N CYS A 94 0.97 3.51 13.80
CA CYS A 94 1.83 3.98 14.88
C CYS A 94 2.48 5.33 14.54
N LEU A 95 3.06 5.44 13.33
CA LEU A 95 3.67 6.67 12.84
C LEU A 95 2.69 7.83 12.84
N GLN A 96 1.48 7.62 12.32
CA GLN A 96 0.45 8.66 12.26
C GLN A 96 0.04 9.15 13.65
N ARG A 97 -0.11 8.25 14.61
CA ARG A 97 -0.40 8.62 15.99
C ARG A 97 0.72 9.43 16.61
N LEU A 98 1.96 9.01 16.40
CA LEU A 98 3.12 9.74 16.91
C LEU A 98 3.20 11.15 16.32
N LEU A 99 2.88 11.32 15.02
CA LEU A 99 2.79 12.64 14.38
C LEU A 99 1.71 13.51 15.03
N VAL A 100 0.52 12.96 15.25
CA VAL A 100 -0.58 13.70 15.90
C VAL A 100 -0.21 14.10 17.32
N GLU A 101 0.39 13.20 18.09
CA GLU A 101 0.83 13.46 19.46
C GLU A 101 1.92 14.54 19.53
N LYS A 102 2.91 14.47 18.65
CA LYS A 102 4.09 15.37 18.67
C LYS A 102 3.84 16.71 18.00
N CYS A 103 3.01 16.75 16.96
CA CYS A 103 2.85 17.90 16.08
C CYS A 103 1.44 18.50 16.09
N GLY A 104 0.43 17.81 16.64
CA GLY A 104 -0.96 18.28 16.68
C GLY A 104 -1.72 18.14 15.35
N CYS A 105 -1.10 17.60 14.30
CA CYS A 105 -1.72 17.30 13.01
C CYS A 105 -1.22 15.96 12.47
N GLY A 106 -2.00 15.33 11.58
CA GLY A 106 -1.66 14.04 10.96
C GLY A 106 -1.23 14.18 9.49
N SER A 107 -0.40 13.27 9.00
CA SER A 107 -0.02 13.25 7.58
C SER A 107 -1.24 12.95 6.71
N ARG A 108 -1.46 13.75 5.66
CA ARG A 108 -2.51 13.50 4.65
C ARG A 108 -2.34 12.19 3.86
N PHE A 109 -1.17 11.56 3.90
CA PHE A 109 -0.86 10.34 3.17
C PHE A 109 -1.21 9.06 3.94
N ILE A 110 -1.57 9.18 5.22
CA ILE A 110 -1.96 8.07 6.10
C ILE A 110 -3.39 8.37 6.59
N PRO A 111 -4.29 7.37 6.71
CA PRO A 111 -5.63 7.62 7.23
C PRO A 111 -5.59 8.36 8.57
N LEU A 112 -6.40 9.41 8.69
CA LEU A 112 -6.42 10.25 9.88
C LEU A 112 -7.22 9.58 11.00
N PRO A 113 -6.75 9.65 12.26
CA PRO A 113 -7.58 9.35 13.41
C PRO A 113 -8.81 10.27 13.48
N LYS A 114 -9.87 9.83 14.16
CA LYS A 114 -11.07 10.65 14.36
C LYS A 114 -10.71 11.96 15.07
N ASN A 115 -11.33 13.07 14.63
CA ASN A 115 -11.13 14.41 15.18
C ASN A 115 -9.69 14.97 15.03
N THR A 116 -8.90 14.45 14.09
CA THR A 116 -7.58 14.99 13.75
C THR A 116 -7.63 15.74 12.41
N THR A 117 -6.96 16.89 12.35
CA THR A 117 -6.76 17.63 11.10
C THR A 117 -5.49 17.21 10.38
N ALA A 118 -5.52 17.25 9.05
CA ALA A 118 -4.33 17.04 8.25
C ALA A 118 -3.31 18.18 8.46
N CYS A 119 -2.04 17.82 8.38
CA CYS A 119 -1.01 18.69 7.83
C CYS A 119 -1.06 18.54 6.28
#